data_AF-A0A9P4XZT5-F1
#
_entry.id   AF-A0A9P4XZT5-F1
#
_cell.length_a   1.000
_cell.length_b   1.000
_cell.length_c   1.000
_cell.angle_alpha   90.00
_cell.angle_beta   90.00
_cell.angle_gamma   90.00
#
_symmetry.space_group_name_H-M   'P 1'
#
loop_
_entity.id
_entity.type
_entity.pdbx_description
1 polymer ?
#
loop_
_entity_poly.entity_id
_entity_poly.type
_entity_poly.pdbx_seq_one_letter_code
_entity_poly.pdbx_strand_id
1 'polypeptide(L)'
;MAMSGELQNANPTIINTSELPTRRRAKRKADGRSKGEDVTAFMPDREWDSSFEQEDEEEDPIDEQEIFDLISTISDPEHPLTLGQLAVVNLQDIHIDPPPMPGKGPDLDVITTVTVELTPTVNHCSLATIIGLAVRVRLDACLPPNYRLDIRMKQGSHAQDTQIDKQLADKERIAAALENDTLKRTLDTMMETCIKIYDSDEEARV
;
A
#
# COMPACT_ATOMS: atom_id res chain seq x y z
N MET A 1 -2.25 -26.35 -34.14
CA MET A 1 -3.33 -25.38 -33.83
C MET A 1 -2.72 -24.35 -32.90
N ALA A 2 -2.46 -23.15 -33.41
CA ALA A 2 -1.99 -22.03 -32.58
C ALA A 2 -3.17 -21.55 -31.73
N MET A 3 -3.09 -21.77 -30.42
CA MET A 3 -4.02 -21.19 -29.47
C MET A 3 -3.59 -19.73 -29.28
N SER A 4 -4.36 -18.81 -29.87
CA SER A 4 -4.22 -17.37 -29.64
C SER A 4 -4.35 -17.12 -28.13
N GLY A 5 -3.28 -16.63 -27.50
CA GLY A 5 -3.30 -16.25 -26.09
C GLY A 5 -4.20 -15.05 -25.90
N GLU A 6 -5.37 -15.25 -25.32
CA GLU A 6 -6.30 -14.17 -24.97
C GLU A 6 -5.69 -13.31 -23.86
N LEU A 7 -5.43 -12.04 -24.21
CA LEU A 7 -4.98 -10.99 -23.30
C LEU A 7 -6.10 -10.69 -22.27
N GLN A 8 -5.86 -10.93 -20.98
CA GLN A 8 -6.88 -10.71 -19.94
C GLN A 8 -6.93 -9.28 -19.39
N ASN A 9 -5.94 -8.45 -19.71
CA ASN A 9 -5.95 -6.99 -19.50
C ASN A 9 -5.45 -6.26 -20.76
N ALA A 10 -5.99 -6.62 -21.93
CA ALA A 10 -5.55 -6.15 -23.25
C ALA A 10 -5.64 -4.62 -23.45
N ASN A 11 -6.41 -3.95 -22.60
CA ASN A 11 -6.59 -2.50 -22.59
C ASN A 11 -6.73 -2.07 -21.12
N PRO A 12 -5.61 -1.92 -20.38
CA PRO A 12 -5.68 -1.49 -18.99
C PRO A 12 -6.46 -0.19 -18.93
N THR A 13 -7.56 -0.19 -18.18
CA THR A 13 -8.31 1.04 -17.94
C THR A 13 -7.40 1.90 -17.10
N ILE A 14 -6.83 2.94 -17.70
CA ILE A 14 -5.94 3.86 -16.99
C ILE A 14 -6.82 4.62 -16.00
N ILE A 15 -6.72 4.26 -14.73
CA ILE A 15 -7.44 4.93 -13.65
C ILE A 15 -6.72 6.26 -13.37
N ASN A 16 -7.45 7.36 -13.33
CA ASN A 16 -6.85 8.63 -12.95
C ASN A 16 -6.40 8.55 -11.49
N THR A 17 -5.30 9.21 -11.13
CA THR A 17 -4.81 9.19 -9.73
C THR A 17 -5.87 9.68 -8.74
N SER A 18 -6.76 10.59 -9.14
CA SER A 18 -7.87 11.07 -8.31
C SER A 18 -9.01 10.08 -8.13
N GLU A 19 -9.08 9.05 -8.95
CA GLU A 19 -10.13 8.00 -8.95
C GLU A 19 -9.66 6.72 -8.25
N LEU A 20 -8.38 6.65 -7.85
CA LEU A 20 -7.90 5.55 -7.04
C LEU A 20 -8.62 5.57 -5.67
N PRO A 21 -9.02 4.40 -5.14
CA PRO A 21 -9.56 4.28 -3.80
C PRO A 21 -8.53 4.80 -2.79
N THR A 22 -8.68 6.05 -2.33
CA THR A 22 -7.75 6.71 -1.41
C THR A 22 -8.48 7.05 -0.12
N ARG A 23 -7.77 6.94 1.00
CA ARG A 23 -8.29 7.36 2.31
C ARG A 23 -8.53 8.88 2.27
N ARG A 24 -9.79 9.32 2.16
CA ARG A 24 -10.15 10.72 2.46
C ARG A 24 -9.89 10.92 3.96
N ARG A 25 -8.71 11.42 4.31
CA ARG A 25 -8.37 11.83 5.69
C ARG A 25 -9.40 12.89 6.08
N ALA A 26 -10.48 12.46 6.71
CA ALA A 26 -11.49 13.35 7.23
C ALA A 26 -10.77 14.17 8.28
N LYS A 27 -10.38 15.40 7.92
CA LYS A 27 -9.90 16.41 8.85
C LYS A 27 -10.98 16.48 9.92
N ARG A 28 -10.76 15.82 11.06
CA ARG A 28 -11.65 15.87 12.22
C ARG A 28 -11.75 17.36 12.52
N LYS A 29 -12.86 17.98 12.12
CA LYS A 29 -13.18 19.33 12.53
C LYS A 29 -13.27 19.22 14.04
N ALA A 30 -12.32 19.81 14.76
CA ALA A 30 -12.49 20.14 16.15
C ALA A 30 -13.88 20.77 16.26
N ASP A 31 -14.80 20.10 16.95
CA ASP A 31 -16.16 20.56 17.14
C ASP A 31 -16.09 21.77 18.06
N GLY A 32 -15.86 22.93 17.43
CA GLY A 32 -15.93 24.23 18.07
C GLY A 32 -17.38 24.49 18.45
N ARG A 33 -17.77 23.99 19.63
CA ARG A 33 -19.08 24.22 20.22
C ARG A 33 -19.23 25.70 20.56
N SER A 34 -19.70 26.45 19.58
CA SER A 34 -20.13 27.83 19.74
C SER A 34 -21.50 27.82 20.42
N LYS A 35 -21.56 28.19 21.70
CA LYS A 35 -22.81 28.62 22.31
C LYS A 35 -22.57 29.94 23.02
N GLY A 36 -23.17 30.99 22.47
CA GLY A 36 -23.06 32.34 22.98
C GLY A 36 -23.83 32.56 24.28
N GLU A 37 -23.38 33.62 24.95
CA GLU A 37 -24.12 34.50 25.85
C GLU A 37 -24.36 33.97 27.27
N ASP A 38 -23.49 34.38 28.21
CA ASP A 38 -23.93 35.28 29.28
C ASP A 38 -22.75 36.09 29.85
N VAL A 39 -23.02 37.35 30.16
CA VAL A 39 -22.08 38.33 30.68
C VAL A 39 -21.97 38.19 32.20
N THR A 40 -20.76 38.04 32.74
CA THR A 40 -20.28 38.68 33.99
C THR A 40 -18.94 38.13 34.46
N ALA A 41 -18.20 38.99 35.14
CA ALA A 41 -17.03 38.74 36.00
C ALA A 41 -15.63 38.68 35.35
N PHE A 42 -15.00 39.84 35.44
CA PHE A 42 -13.57 40.14 35.42
C PHE A 42 -12.80 39.31 36.47
N MET A 43 -11.86 38.46 36.05
CA MET A 43 -10.82 37.85 36.91
C MET A 43 -9.52 37.72 36.09
N PRO A 44 -8.40 38.34 36.50
CA PRO A 44 -7.10 38.19 35.85
C PRO A 44 -6.24 37.18 36.63
N ASP A 45 -6.03 36.00 36.08
CA ASP A 45 -4.80 35.21 36.30
C ASP A 45 -4.75 34.12 35.22
N ARG A 46 -3.91 34.36 34.22
CA ARG A 46 -3.71 33.45 33.09
C ARG A 46 -2.66 32.43 33.49
N GLU A 47 -3.07 31.45 34.28
CA GLU A 47 -2.32 30.21 34.43
C GLU A 47 -2.26 29.53 33.06
N TRP A 48 -1.05 29.41 32.51
CA TRP A 48 -0.77 28.67 31.29
C TRP A 48 -0.99 27.19 31.62
N ASP A 49 -2.21 26.72 31.42
CA ASP A 49 -2.53 25.30 31.50
C ASP A 49 -1.83 24.58 30.34
N SER A 50 -0.65 24.04 30.64
CA SER A 50 0.07 23.12 29.79
C SER A 50 -0.59 21.74 29.84
N SER A 51 -1.86 21.68 29.48
CA SER A 51 -2.52 20.43 29.11
C SER A 51 -2.12 20.13 27.67
N PHE A 52 -0.86 19.75 27.47
CA PHE A 52 -0.54 18.83 26.38
C PHE A 52 -1.18 17.51 26.78
N GLU A 53 -2.47 17.37 26.49
CA GLU A 53 -3.05 16.04 26.37
C GLU A 53 -2.29 15.39 25.21
N GLN A 54 -1.29 14.60 25.59
CA GLN A 54 -0.73 13.57 24.75
C GLN A 54 -1.89 12.61 24.55
N GLU A 55 -2.78 12.92 23.59
CA GLU A 55 -3.70 11.94 23.04
C GLU A 55 -2.79 10.78 22.65
N ASP A 56 -2.84 9.69 23.41
CA ASP A 56 -2.34 8.40 22.99
C ASP A 56 -3.04 8.15 21.65
N GLU A 57 -2.36 8.50 20.56
CA GLU A 57 -2.80 8.27 19.19
C GLU A 57 -2.77 6.75 19.06
N GLU A 58 -3.86 6.09 19.49
CA GLU A 58 -4.04 4.65 19.34
C GLU A 58 -3.82 4.36 17.86
N GLU A 59 -2.64 3.81 17.53
CA GLU A 59 -2.27 3.57 16.14
C GLU A 59 -3.32 2.65 15.54
N ASP A 60 -4.09 3.20 14.60
CA ASP A 60 -5.12 2.44 13.89
C ASP A 60 -4.46 1.20 13.26
N PRO A 61 -5.06 0.01 13.39
CA PRO A 61 -4.48 -1.20 12.80
C PRO A 61 -4.42 -1.07 11.28
N ILE A 62 -3.35 -1.62 10.68
CA ILE A 62 -3.14 -1.63 9.23
C ILE A 62 -4.31 -2.37 8.57
N ASP A 63 -5.03 -1.67 7.69
CA ASP A 63 -6.18 -2.17 6.93
C ASP A 63 -5.82 -2.47 5.46
N GLU A 64 -6.75 -3.07 4.71
CA GLU A 64 -6.52 -3.41 3.29
C GLU A 64 -6.28 -2.17 2.43
N GLN A 65 -6.85 -1.03 2.82
CA GLN A 65 -6.69 0.23 2.11
C GLN A 65 -5.28 0.79 2.28
N GLU A 66 -4.69 0.67 3.47
CA GLU A 66 -3.30 1.05 3.70
C GLU A 66 -2.33 0.19 2.90
N ILE A 67 -2.55 -1.12 2.84
CA ILE A 67 -1.79 -2.02 1.95
C ILE A 67 -1.90 -1.58 0.50
N PHE A 68 -3.11 -1.24 0.03
CA PHE A 68 -3.33 -0.74 -1.32
C PHE A 68 -2.57 0.57 -1.60
N ASP A 69 -2.66 1.54 -0.69
CA ASP A 69 -1.99 2.84 -0.82
C ASP A 69 -0.46 2.65 -0.88
N LEU A 70 0.10 1.71 -0.11
CA LEU A 70 1.54 1.42 -0.10
C LEU A 70 2.09 0.86 -1.42
N ILE A 71 1.29 0.07 -2.15
CA ILE A 71 1.73 -0.66 -3.35
C ILE A 71 1.19 -0.07 -4.65
N SER A 72 0.11 0.71 -4.59
CA SER A 72 -0.50 1.35 -5.76
C SER A 72 0.40 2.42 -6.39
N THR A 73 1.34 2.97 -5.63
CA THR A 73 2.27 4.03 -6.07
C THR A 73 3.53 3.51 -6.74
N ILE A 74 3.80 2.19 -6.67
CA ILE A 74 4.94 1.55 -7.35
C ILE A 74 4.80 1.80 -8.86
N SER A 75 5.87 2.24 -9.52
CA SER A 75 5.85 2.43 -10.97
C SER A 75 6.06 1.11 -11.71
N ASP A 76 5.42 0.98 -12.86
CA ASP A 76 5.64 -0.14 -13.77
C ASP A 76 7.02 -0.04 -14.46
N PRO A 77 7.72 -1.16 -14.70
CA PRO A 77 9.04 -1.14 -15.35
C PRO A 77 8.99 -0.83 -16.86
N GLU A 78 7.84 -0.98 -17.53
CA GLU A 78 7.68 -0.70 -18.96
C GLU A 78 6.88 0.58 -19.24
N HIS A 79 6.00 0.98 -18.32
CA HIS A 79 5.11 2.11 -18.49
C HIS A 79 5.38 3.23 -17.48
N PRO A 80 5.22 4.51 -17.88
CA PRO A 80 5.36 5.66 -16.97
C PRO A 80 4.11 5.84 -16.06
N LEU A 81 3.50 4.73 -15.64
CA LEU A 81 2.26 4.68 -14.85
C LEU A 81 2.49 3.80 -13.63
N THR A 82 1.69 4.00 -12.59
CA THR A 82 1.77 3.18 -11.37
C THR A 82 0.95 1.88 -11.50
N LEU A 83 1.27 0.90 -10.67
CA LEU A 83 0.56 -0.38 -10.62
C LEU A 83 -0.94 -0.19 -10.31
N GLY A 84 -1.29 0.81 -9.50
CA GLY A 84 -2.68 1.18 -9.25
C GLY A 84 -3.38 1.74 -10.49
N GLN A 85 -2.69 2.60 -11.26
CA GLN A 85 -3.26 3.19 -12.49
C GLN A 85 -3.49 2.14 -13.58
N LEU A 86 -2.65 1.10 -13.63
CA LEU A 86 -2.77 0.01 -14.60
C LEU A 86 -3.72 -1.11 -14.16
N ALA A 87 -4.37 -0.96 -13.00
CA ALA A 87 -5.22 -1.97 -12.37
C ALA A 87 -4.50 -3.32 -12.15
N VAL A 88 -3.16 -3.27 -11.99
CA VAL A 88 -2.35 -4.46 -11.66
C VAL A 88 -2.58 -4.88 -10.22
N VAL A 89 -2.83 -3.90 -9.35
CA VAL A 89 -3.28 -4.08 -7.97
C VAL A 89 -4.68 -3.50 -7.84
N ASN A 90 -5.59 -4.21 -7.16
CA ASN A 90 -6.92 -3.70 -6.81
C ASN A 90 -7.20 -3.90 -5.32
N LEU A 91 -7.94 -2.98 -4.70
CA LEU A 91 -8.31 -3.06 -3.28
C LEU A 91 -9.09 -4.35 -2.94
N GLN A 92 -9.95 -4.80 -3.85
CA GLN A 92 -10.76 -6.03 -3.69
C GLN A 92 -9.92 -7.32 -3.70
N ASP A 93 -8.69 -7.26 -4.21
CA ASP A 93 -7.78 -8.38 -4.39
C ASP A 93 -6.73 -8.43 -3.25
N ILE A 94 -6.96 -7.66 -2.17
CA ILE A 94 -6.12 -7.59 -0.97
C ILE A 94 -6.93 -8.11 0.21
N HIS A 95 -6.34 -9.03 0.98
CA HIS A 95 -6.97 -9.64 2.14
C HIS A 95 -6.00 -9.74 3.31
N ILE A 96 -6.49 -9.43 4.51
CA ILE A 96 -5.72 -9.50 5.76
C ILE A 96 -6.38 -10.54 6.69
N ASP A 97 -5.60 -11.51 7.15
CA ASP A 97 -6.08 -12.61 7.99
C ASP A 97 -5.14 -12.82 9.20
N PRO A 98 -5.59 -12.63 10.46
CA PRO A 98 -6.94 -12.24 10.86
C PRO A 98 -7.26 -10.77 10.55
N PRO A 99 -8.54 -10.41 10.37
CA PRO A 99 -8.93 -9.05 10.01
C PRO A 99 -8.58 -8.04 11.11
N PRO A 100 -8.23 -6.79 10.75
CA PRO A 100 -7.90 -5.75 11.72
C PRO A 100 -9.11 -5.45 12.61
N MET A 101 -8.92 -5.45 13.92
CA MET A 101 -9.97 -5.18 14.89
C MET A 101 -9.83 -3.73 15.40
N PRO A 102 -10.80 -2.83 15.14
CA PRO A 102 -10.68 -1.43 15.54
C PRO A 102 -10.63 -1.30 17.07
N GLY A 103 -9.70 -0.49 17.58
CA GLY A 103 -9.49 -0.28 19.02
C GLY A 103 -8.64 -1.35 19.72
N LYS A 104 -8.07 -2.29 18.98
CA LYS A 104 -7.00 -3.17 19.47
C LYS A 104 -5.79 -2.94 18.58
N GLY A 105 -4.76 -2.30 19.13
CA GLY A 105 -3.49 -2.10 18.42
C GLY A 105 -2.91 -3.43 17.94
N PRO A 106 -1.95 -3.42 17.01
CA PRO A 106 -1.34 -4.64 16.48
C PRO A 106 -0.72 -5.43 17.64
N ASP A 107 -1.36 -6.54 18.04
CA ASP A 107 -0.74 -7.49 18.96
C ASP A 107 0.51 -8.05 18.26
N LEU A 108 1.69 -7.63 18.72
CA LEU A 108 2.96 -8.05 18.16
C LEU A 108 3.17 -9.59 18.20
N ASP A 109 2.40 -10.27 19.06
CA ASP A 109 2.42 -11.72 19.25
C ASP A 109 1.51 -12.48 18.26
N VAL A 110 0.64 -11.76 17.53
CA VAL A 110 -0.25 -12.35 16.52
C VAL A 110 0.39 -12.20 15.14
N ILE A 111 0.49 -13.34 14.44
CA ILE A 111 0.97 -13.39 13.07
C ILE A 111 -0.19 -13.08 12.14
N THR A 112 -0.08 -12.00 11.39
CA THR A 112 -1.07 -11.56 10.40
C THR A 112 -0.61 -11.91 9.01
N THR A 113 -1.46 -12.53 8.19
CA THR A 113 -1.15 -12.89 6.81
C THR A 113 -1.81 -11.89 5.86
N VAL A 114 -1.01 -11.24 5.01
CA VAL A 114 -1.50 -10.34 3.96
C VAL A 114 -1.41 -11.06 2.64
N THR A 115 -2.56 -11.30 2.02
CA THR A 115 -2.67 -11.89 0.69
C THR A 115 -2.91 -10.80 -0.33
N VAL A 116 -2.09 -10.75 -1.38
CA VAL A 116 -2.24 -9.79 -2.49
C VAL A 116 -2.30 -10.56 -3.80
N GLU A 117 -3.40 -10.41 -4.53
CA GLU A 117 -3.54 -10.97 -5.88
C GLU A 117 -3.24 -9.91 -6.94
N LEU A 118 -2.27 -10.22 -7.81
CA LEU A 118 -1.82 -9.34 -8.88
C LEU A 118 -2.43 -9.75 -10.22
N THR A 119 -2.83 -8.77 -11.02
CA THR A 119 -3.33 -8.97 -12.39
C THR A 119 -2.36 -8.34 -13.39
N PRO A 120 -1.38 -9.08 -13.94
CA PRO A 120 -0.40 -8.51 -14.85
C PRO A 120 -1.07 -7.94 -16.12
N THR A 121 -0.47 -6.89 -16.69
CA THR A 121 -0.94 -6.25 -17.92
C THR A 121 -0.82 -7.17 -19.14
N VAL A 122 0.17 -8.08 -19.14
CA VAL A 122 0.43 -9.02 -20.24
C VAL A 122 0.61 -10.45 -19.70
N ASN A 123 -0.05 -11.41 -20.35
CA ASN A 123 -0.21 -12.80 -19.93
C ASN A 123 0.97 -13.75 -20.26
N HIS A 124 2.05 -13.23 -20.84
CA HIS A 124 3.29 -13.95 -21.18
C HIS A 124 4.55 -13.16 -20.78
N CYS A 125 4.44 -12.32 -19.76
CA CYS A 125 5.48 -11.39 -19.40
C CYS A 125 6.39 -11.95 -18.29
N SER A 126 7.69 -12.00 -18.54
CA SER A 126 8.69 -12.26 -17.49
C SER A 126 8.71 -11.18 -16.40
N LEU A 127 8.14 -10.00 -16.68
CA LEU A 127 8.04 -8.90 -15.73
C LEU A 127 6.99 -9.12 -14.65
N ALA A 128 6.06 -10.07 -14.84
CA ALA A 128 5.10 -10.43 -13.79
C ALA A 128 5.81 -10.86 -12.49
N THR A 129 6.93 -11.59 -12.61
CA THR A 129 7.78 -11.94 -11.47
C THR A 129 8.46 -10.70 -10.85
N ILE A 130 8.91 -9.75 -11.68
CA ILE A 130 9.55 -8.51 -11.20
C ILE A 130 8.54 -7.63 -10.45
N ILE A 131 7.32 -7.50 -10.97
CA ILE A 131 6.23 -6.78 -10.30
C ILE A 131 5.92 -7.44 -8.96
N GLY A 132 5.79 -8.77 -8.91
CA GLY A 132 5.59 -9.50 -7.66
C GLY A 132 6.73 -9.30 -6.65
N LEU A 133 7.98 -9.29 -7.10
CA LEU A 133 9.15 -8.96 -6.27
C LEU A 133 9.12 -7.52 -5.76
N ALA A 134 8.72 -6.56 -6.59
CA ALA A 134 8.61 -5.16 -6.18
C ALA A 134 7.56 -4.97 -5.08
N VAL A 135 6.38 -5.55 -5.26
CA VAL A 135 5.32 -5.55 -4.24
C VAL A 135 5.81 -6.22 -2.95
N ARG A 136 6.52 -7.34 -3.06
CA ARG A 136 7.12 -8.04 -1.91
C ARG A 136 8.07 -7.14 -1.14
N VAL A 137 9.07 -6.59 -1.80
CA VAL A 137 10.09 -5.75 -1.19
C VAL A 137 9.47 -4.51 -0.55
N ARG A 138 8.49 -3.88 -1.21
CA ARG A 138 7.80 -2.72 -0.68
C ARG A 138 7.08 -3.04 0.62
N LEU A 139 6.29 -4.11 0.63
CA LEU A 139 5.53 -4.49 1.81
C LEU A 139 6.43 -5.03 2.94
N ASP A 140 7.49 -5.79 2.63
CA ASP A 140 8.46 -6.25 3.64
C ASP A 140 9.21 -5.06 4.27
N ALA A 141 9.39 -3.94 3.55
CA ALA A 141 10.02 -2.73 4.08
C ALA A 141 9.07 -1.82 4.87
N CYS A 142 7.78 -1.82 4.54
CA CYS A 142 6.78 -0.94 5.15
C CYS A 142 6.00 -1.61 6.29
N LEU A 143 5.86 -2.94 6.30
CA LEU A 143 5.09 -3.64 7.30
C LEU A 143 5.95 -4.14 8.47
N PRO A 144 5.38 -4.20 9.68
CA PRO A 144 6.03 -4.83 10.83
C PRO A 144 6.32 -6.33 10.60
N PRO A 145 7.34 -6.89 11.27
CA PRO A 145 7.82 -8.26 11.01
C PRO A 145 6.86 -9.39 11.41
N ASN A 146 5.78 -9.08 12.15
CA ASN A 146 4.71 -10.04 12.45
C ASN A 146 3.77 -10.26 11.25
N TYR A 147 3.89 -9.48 10.18
CA TYR A 147 3.12 -9.67 8.95
C TYR A 147 3.81 -10.67 8.01
N ARG A 148 3.05 -11.68 7.59
CA ARG A 148 3.44 -12.66 6.58
C ARG A 148 2.80 -12.30 5.26
N LEU A 149 3.63 -12.04 4.26
CA LEU A 149 3.16 -11.73 2.92
C LEU A 149 2.95 -13.02 2.11
N ASP A 150 1.79 -13.12 1.46
CA ASP A 150 1.46 -14.08 0.41
C ASP A 150 1.11 -13.30 -0.87
N ILE A 151 1.96 -13.38 -1.89
CA ILE A 151 1.78 -12.64 -3.14
C ILE A 151 1.60 -13.65 -4.25
N ARG A 152 0.47 -13.56 -4.93
CA ARG A 152 0.08 -14.50 -5.98
C ARG A 152 -0.50 -13.79 -7.18
N MET A 153 -0.43 -14.44 -8.33
CA MET A 153 -1.13 -14.01 -9.52
C MET A 153 -2.60 -14.40 -9.41
N LYS A 154 -3.49 -13.51 -9.84
CA LYS A 154 -4.92 -13.82 -9.90
C LYS A 154 -5.13 -15.03 -10.81
N GLN A 155 -5.99 -15.97 -10.41
CA GLN A 155 -6.13 -17.24 -11.13
C GLN A 155 -6.46 -17.01 -12.60
N GLY A 156 -5.67 -17.65 -13.46
CA GLY A 156 -5.83 -17.56 -14.90
C GLY A 156 -5.26 -16.30 -15.53
N SER A 157 -4.82 -15.27 -14.76
CA SER A 157 -4.34 -13.97 -15.29
C SER A 157 -3.01 -14.04 -16.07
N HIS A 158 -2.26 -15.13 -15.92
CA HIS A 158 -0.99 -15.34 -16.59
C HIS A 158 -0.83 -16.82 -16.96
N ALA A 159 -0.22 -17.11 -18.11
CA ALA A 159 -0.08 -18.49 -18.59
C ALA A 159 0.76 -19.41 -17.67
N GLN A 160 1.56 -18.80 -16.80
CA GLN A 160 2.44 -19.47 -15.82
C GLN A 160 2.19 -18.96 -14.40
N ASP A 161 0.97 -18.54 -14.08
CA ASP A 161 0.54 -18.07 -12.75
C ASP A 161 1.07 -18.97 -11.61
N THR A 162 0.77 -20.27 -11.65
CA THR A 162 1.20 -21.24 -10.63
C THR A 162 2.71 -21.38 -10.48
N GLN A 163 3.47 -21.13 -11.56
CA GLN A 163 4.93 -21.18 -11.51
C GLN A 163 5.50 -19.89 -10.91
N ILE A 164 4.87 -18.75 -11.17
CA ILE A 164 5.26 -17.46 -10.58
C ILE A 164 4.92 -17.45 -9.10
N ASP A 165 3.75 -17.92 -8.69
CA ASP A 165 3.34 -18.01 -7.29
C ASP A 165 4.35 -18.82 -6.46
N LYS A 166 4.81 -19.95 -7.01
CA LYS A 166 5.87 -20.75 -6.37
C LYS A 166 7.20 -20.02 -6.26
N GLN A 167 7.54 -19.19 -7.25
CA GLN A 167 8.76 -18.37 -7.20
C GLN A 167 8.67 -17.28 -6.15
N LEU A 168 7.50 -16.65 -6.01
CA LEU A 168 7.24 -15.60 -5.02
C LEU A 168 7.04 -16.14 -3.60
N ALA A 169 6.71 -17.43 -3.45
CA ALA A 169 6.65 -18.09 -2.14
C ALA A 169 8.03 -18.56 -1.62
N ASP A 170 9.02 -18.70 -2.50
CA ASP A 170 10.36 -19.18 -2.16
C ASP A 170 11.25 -18.03 -1.66
N LYS A 171 11.35 -17.92 -0.33
CA LYS A 171 12.11 -16.86 0.35
C LYS A 171 13.60 -16.88 0.04
N GLU A 172 14.21 -18.06 -0.10
CA GLU A 172 15.64 -18.16 -0.42
C GLU A 172 15.90 -17.67 -1.84
N ARG A 173 14.99 -18.00 -2.76
CA ARG A 173 15.07 -17.54 -4.13
C ARG A 173 14.85 -16.02 -4.26
N ILE A 174 13.93 -15.46 -3.49
CA ILE A 174 13.74 -14.00 -3.43
C ILE A 174 14.99 -13.31 -2.89
N ALA A 175 15.55 -13.80 -1.78
CA ALA A 175 16.76 -13.23 -1.21
C ALA A 175 17.91 -13.22 -2.21
N ALA A 176 18.13 -14.33 -2.91
CA ALA A 176 19.15 -14.43 -3.96
C ALA A 176 18.87 -13.49 -5.16
N ALA A 177 17.60 -13.24 -5.49
CA ALA A 177 17.23 -12.29 -6.55
C ALA A 177 17.57 -10.85 -6.18
N LEU A 178 17.47 -10.49 -4.89
CA LEU A 178 17.81 -9.14 -4.39
C LEU A 178 19.32 -8.88 -4.33
N GLU A 179 20.15 -9.93 -4.32
CA GLU A 179 21.60 -9.83 -4.48
C GLU A 179 22.03 -9.59 -5.94
N ASN A 180 21.13 -9.75 -6.91
CA ASN A 180 21.41 -9.46 -8.31
C ASN A 180 21.30 -7.94 -8.57
N ASP A 181 22.44 -7.29 -8.86
CA ASP A 181 22.51 -5.85 -9.13
C ASP A 181 21.56 -5.38 -10.25
N THR A 182 21.30 -6.20 -11.26
CA THR A 182 20.42 -5.82 -12.37
C THR A 182 18.97 -5.75 -11.91
N LEU A 183 18.51 -6.80 -11.20
CA LEU A 183 17.16 -6.84 -10.65
C LEU A 183 16.97 -5.72 -9.62
N LYS A 184 17.96 -5.53 -8.74
CA LYS A 184 17.93 -4.47 -7.74
C LYS A 184 17.78 -3.09 -8.36
N ARG A 185 18.54 -2.75 -9.41
CA ARG A 185 18.39 -1.45 -10.11
C ARG A 185 17.00 -1.26 -10.69
N THR A 186 16.41 -2.31 -11.28
CA THR A 186 15.05 -2.24 -11.80
C THR A 186 14.05 -2.01 -10.66
N LEU A 187 14.20 -2.73 -9.54
CA LEU A 187 13.36 -2.55 -8.35
C LEU A 187 13.51 -1.14 -7.76
N ASP A 188 14.73 -0.63 -7.63
CA ASP A 188 15.00 0.72 -7.13
C ASP A 188 14.31 1.77 -8.02
N THR A 189 14.36 1.60 -9.35
CA THR A 189 13.66 2.46 -10.32
C THR A 189 12.15 2.41 -10.10
N MET A 190 11.59 1.21 -9.89
CA MET A 190 10.16 1.04 -9.62
C MET A 190 9.70 1.69 -8.30
N MET A 191 10.63 1.87 -7.35
CA MET A 191 10.37 2.43 -6.02
C MET A 191 10.57 3.96 -5.96
N GLU A 192 11.16 4.60 -6.97
CA GLU A 192 11.44 6.04 -6.95
C GLU A 192 10.17 6.90 -6.77
N THR A 193 9.04 6.45 -7.33
CA THR A 193 7.75 7.13 -7.20
C THR A 193 7.19 7.05 -5.80
N CYS A 194 7.52 5.99 -5.05
CA CYS A 194 7.05 5.78 -3.69
C CYS A 194 7.73 6.72 -2.66
N ILE A 195 8.92 7.24 -2.98
CA ILE A 195 9.70 8.12 -2.09
C ILE A 195 9.28 9.59 -2.27
N LYS A 196 9.00 10.01 -3.51
CA LYS A 196 8.68 11.40 -3.85
C LYS A 196 7.41 11.95 -3.19
N ILE A 197 6.50 11.08 -2.74
CA ILE A 197 5.25 11.49 -2.09
C ILE A 197 5.52 12.15 -0.72
N TYR A 198 6.57 11.75 -0.02
CA TYR A 198 6.91 12.29 1.31
C TYR A 198 7.67 13.62 1.26
N ASP A 199 8.39 13.92 0.18
CA ASP A 199 9.08 15.22 0.01
C ASP A 199 8.09 16.35 -0.34
N SER A 200 7.03 16.05 -1.11
CA SER A 200 6.04 17.06 -1.52
C SER A 200 5.16 17.58 -0.37
N ASP A 201 5.00 16.81 0.71
CA ASP A 201 4.28 17.27 1.90
C ASP A 201 5.13 18.18 2.80
N GLU A 202 6.47 18.14 2.68
CA GLU A 202 7.38 19.01 3.44
C GLU A 202 7.49 20.41 2.82
N GLU A 203 7.45 20.54 1.49
CA GLU A 203 7.39 21.84 0.81
C GLU A 203 6.04 22.57 1.00
N ALA A 204 4.94 21.84 1.24
CA ALA A 204 3.64 22.45 1.54
C ALA A 204 3.53 23.01 2.97
N ARG A 205 4.58 22.82 3.79
CA ARG A 205 4.64 23.24 5.20
C ARG A 205 5.59 24.40 5.47
N VAL A 206 6.21 24.97 4.42
CA VAL A 206 7.10 26.14 4.49
C VAL A 206 6.41 27.40 3.97
#